data_AF-A0AAW1U8P9-F1
#
_entry.id   AF-A0AAW1U8P9-F1
#
_cell.length_a   1.000
_cell.length_b   1.000
_cell.length_c   1.000
_cell.angle_alpha   90.00
_cell.angle_beta   90.00
_cell.angle_gamma   90.00
#
_symmetry.space_group_name_H-M   'P 1'
#
loop_
_entity.id
_entity.type
_entity.pdbx_description
1 polymer ?
#
loop_
_entity_poly.entity_id
_entity_poly.type
_entity_poly.pdbx_seq_one_letter_code
_entity_poly.pdbx_strand_id
1 'polypeptide(L)'
;MDQSDLIFSALYLLLCVCMIYPPAEFVSAGLTIPVLFSKYLGKEEDAFIHYHIKRSCLTLVLYALFPVGYIFFLIFFGNIEMLSVFVASYFGNIYLALSILLPIAGLCQIRTWSQNNYDNHPIAVNLSKFCNNNMNWKSVQLNIEAEFQRSDKIYIQTNPIAHIVVTENWILKVTPFTVLLGHQSDSTVTVKTADTHDISTRAYGDIQFLNIEVKSSREGVPPFIIRINSVEFQNLQIRLNRTINVMPNVKFHKTIIDQFIDVFKNVIKENDKYNTNQAFEQCIGCLEASPGIKLQKLCLGSTHNDDSCAPCYCRPMWCVDCMAKWFVSRQDPDRPSTWLSSKCTCPMCRAKFCILDVCLLSSVDIVE
;
A
#
# COMPACT_ATOMS: atom_id res chain seq x y z
N MET A 1 6.28 29.64 -33.73
CA MET A 1 6.85 28.96 -32.55
C MET A 1 7.66 27.83 -33.12
N ASP A 2 8.98 27.92 -33.01
CA ASP A 2 9.87 26.96 -33.62
C ASP A 2 9.85 25.65 -32.83
N GLN A 3 10.22 24.55 -33.48
CA GLN A 3 10.21 23.21 -32.88
C GLN A 3 11.11 23.14 -31.64
N SER A 4 12.20 23.91 -31.61
CA SER A 4 13.10 24.08 -30.46
C SER A 4 12.35 24.66 -29.25
N ASP A 5 11.53 25.68 -29.45
CA ASP A 5 10.86 26.43 -28.39
C ASP A 5 9.87 25.55 -27.62
N LEU A 6 9.16 24.72 -28.38
CA LEU A 6 8.20 23.76 -27.86
C LEU A 6 8.90 22.67 -27.03
N ILE A 7 10.10 22.24 -27.44
CA ILE A 7 10.91 21.26 -26.70
C ILE A 7 11.39 21.87 -25.37
N PHE A 8 11.90 23.11 -25.37
CA PHE A 8 12.34 23.77 -24.13
C PHE A 8 11.19 23.96 -23.13
N SER A 9 10.02 24.37 -23.64
CA SER A 9 8.81 24.55 -22.84
C SER A 9 8.33 23.21 -22.25
N ALA A 10 8.31 22.15 -23.06
CA ALA A 10 7.95 20.81 -22.62
C ALA A 10 8.94 20.24 -21.59
N LEU A 11 10.25 20.48 -21.77
CA LEU A 11 11.28 20.06 -20.84
C LEU A 11 11.11 20.74 -19.48
N TYR A 12 10.87 22.05 -19.46
CA TYR A 12 10.62 22.78 -18.23
C TYR A 12 9.34 22.30 -17.52
N LEU A 13 8.26 22.09 -18.28
CA LEU A 13 7.02 21.55 -17.74
C LEU A 13 7.24 20.17 -17.11
N LEU A 14 7.99 19.30 -17.79
CA LEU A 14 8.34 17.97 -17.28
C LEU A 14 9.13 18.09 -15.96
N LEU A 15 10.11 19.00 -15.88
CA LEU A 15 10.86 19.26 -14.64
C LEU A 15 9.94 19.74 -13.51
N CYS A 16 9.00 20.63 -13.77
CA CYS A 16 8.01 21.06 -12.78
C CYS A 16 7.12 19.91 -12.31
N VAL A 17 6.64 19.07 -13.22
CA VAL A 17 5.85 17.87 -12.86
C VAL A 17 6.67 16.91 -12.01
N CYS A 18 7.94 16.66 -12.37
CA CYS A 18 8.84 15.84 -11.56
C CYS A 18 9.12 16.46 -10.19
N MET A 19 9.16 17.78 -10.05
CA MET A 19 9.32 18.43 -8.74
C MET A 19 8.03 18.36 -7.90
N ILE A 20 6.85 18.43 -8.54
CA ILE A 20 5.55 18.32 -7.84
C ILE A 20 5.26 16.88 -7.42
N TYR A 21 5.54 15.94 -8.32
CA TYR A 21 5.30 14.52 -8.17
C TYR A 21 6.61 13.77 -8.48
N PRO A 22 7.51 13.65 -7.50
CA PRO A 22 8.83 13.08 -7.72
C PRO A 22 8.73 11.60 -8.08
N PRO A 23 9.27 11.19 -9.25
CA PRO A 23 9.37 9.78 -9.57
C PRO A 23 10.42 9.10 -8.67
N ALA A 24 10.46 7.77 -8.67
CA ALA A 24 11.30 7.00 -7.74
C ALA A 24 12.79 7.35 -7.86
N GLU A 25 13.23 7.73 -9.06
CA GLU A 25 14.59 8.16 -9.39
C GLU A 25 14.95 9.49 -8.74
N PHE A 26 13.99 10.43 -8.66
CA PHE A 26 14.21 11.71 -7.96
C PHE A 26 14.22 11.50 -6.45
N VAL A 27 13.36 10.60 -5.95
CA VAL A 27 13.36 10.22 -4.53
C VAL A 27 14.68 9.56 -4.14
N SER A 28 15.19 8.62 -4.95
CA SER A 28 16.46 7.94 -4.69
C SER A 28 17.68 8.85 -4.84
N ALA A 29 17.63 9.83 -5.75
CA ALA A 29 18.65 10.88 -5.88
C ALA A 29 18.58 11.93 -4.76
N GLY A 30 17.56 11.90 -3.88
CA GLY A 30 17.39 12.89 -2.82
C GLY A 30 16.91 14.26 -3.31
N LEU A 31 16.41 14.37 -4.54
CA LEU A 31 15.86 15.59 -5.12
C LEU A 31 14.41 15.83 -4.67
N THR A 32 14.19 15.80 -3.36
CA THR A 32 12.88 16.08 -2.76
C THR A 32 12.95 17.36 -1.93
N ILE A 33 11.85 18.11 -1.87
CA ILE A 33 11.77 19.36 -1.09
C ILE A 33 12.25 19.18 0.36
N PRO A 34 11.89 18.10 1.09
CA PRO A 34 12.35 17.90 2.46
C PRO A 34 13.88 17.73 2.58
N VAL A 35 14.50 17.03 1.62
CA VAL A 35 15.94 16.75 1.65
C VAL A 35 16.75 18.00 1.28
N LEU A 36 16.33 18.71 0.24
CA LEU A 36 16.97 19.95 -0.21
C LEU A 36 16.97 21.05 0.87
N PHE A 37 15.90 21.11 1.66
CA PHE A 37 15.73 22.10 2.73
C PHE A 37 15.83 21.51 4.13
N SER A 38 16.50 20.36 4.27
CA SER A 38 16.64 19.61 5.53
C SER A 38 17.15 20.47 6.69
N LYS A 39 18.10 21.37 6.44
CA LYS A 39 18.62 22.31 7.46
C LYS A 39 17.57 23.31 7.97
N TYR A 40 16.64 23.73 7.11
CA TYR A 40 15.58 24.67 7.48
C TYR A 40 14.40 23.97 8.14
N LEU A 41 14.00 22.81 7.62
CA LEU A 41 12.88 22.05 8.17
C LEU A 41 13.23 21.39 9.52
N GLY A 42 14.47 20.94 9.69
CA GLY A 42 14.88 20.12 10.83
C GLY A 42 14.48 18.66 10.64
N LYS A 43 14.41 17.92 11.76
CA LYS A 43 14.00 16.51 11.74
C LYS A 43 12.50 16.40 11.99
N GLU A 44 11.87 15.48 11.26
CA GLU A 44 10.43 15.18 11.41
C GLU A 44 10.10 14.58 12.79
N GLU A 45 11.03 13.86 13.40
CA GLU A 45 10.85 13.19 14.70
C GLU A 45 10.78 14.15 15.89
N ASP A 46 11.46 15.30 15.80
CA ASP A 46 11.55 16.23 16.92
C ASP A 46 10.25 17.04 17.11
N ALA A 47 9.63 17.48 16.01
CA ALA A 47 8.44 18.33 16.02
C ALA A 47 7.57 18.10 14.77
N PHE A 48 6.88 16.96 14.73
CA PHE A 48 6.13 16.47 13.57
C PHE A 48 5.16 17.49 12.94
N ILE A 49 4.27 18.09 13.75
CA ILE A 49 3.25 19.02 13.22
C ILE A 49 3.92 20.31 12.74
N HIS A 50 4.85 20.84 13.54
CA HIS A 50 5.55 22.08 13.20
C HIS A 50 6.41 21.93 11.95
N TYR A 51 7.08 20.77 11.80
CA TYR A 51 7.83 20.39 10.60
C TYR A 51 6.93 20.41 9.35
N HIS A 52 5.72 19.83 9.44
CA HIS A 52 4.79 19.83 8.31
C HIS A 52 4.17 21.20 8.00
N ILE A 53 3.97 22.06 8.99
CA ILE A 53 3.56 23.47 8.77
C ILE A 53 4.67 24.24 8.04
N LYS A 54 5.94 24.06 8.42
CA LYS A 54 7.07 24.67 7.71
C LYS A 54 7.18 24.12 6.28
N ARG A 55 7.02 22.81 6.12
CA ARG A 55 7.07 22.15 4.81
C ARG A 55 5.96 22.62 3.88
N SER A 56 4.73 22.80 4.36
CA SER A 56 3.61 23.28 3.53
C SER A 56 3.85 24.71 3.07
N CYS A 57 4.34 25.59 3.96
CA CYS A 57 4.71 26.96 3.61
C CYS A 57 5.82 27.01 2.56
N LEU A 58 6.88 26.21 2.74
CA LEU A 58 7.98 26.12 1.78
C LEU A 58 7.50 25.61 0.43
N THR A 59 6.71 24.53 0.41
CA THR A 59 6.14 23.96 -0.81
C THR A 59 5.30 24.98 -1.56
N LEU A 60 4.49 25.77 -0.84
CA LEU A 60 3.68 26.84 -1.42
C LEU A 60 4.55 27.89 -2.13
N VAL A 61 5.63 28.35 -1.49
CA VAL A 61 6.55 29.32 -2.09
C VAL A 61 7.25 28.73 -3.32
N LEU A 62 7.76 27.50 -3.22
CA LEU A 62 8.45 26.84 -4.33
C LEU A 62 7.53 26.67 -5.55
N TYR A 63 6.29 26.26 -5.35
CA TYR A 63 5.35 26.08 -6.46
C TYR A 63 4.92 27.43 -7.04
N ALA A 64 4.76 28.46 -6.21
CA ALA A 64 4.49 29.82 -6.67
C ALA A 64 5.65 30.41 -7.48
N LEU A 65 6.88 29.92 -7.30
CA LEU A 65 8.07 30.36 -8.04
C LEU A 65 8.28 29.63 -9.38
N PHE A 66 7.55 28.57 -9.71
CA PHE A 66 7.72 27.88 -11.01
C PHE A 66 7.52 28.79 -12.22
N PRO A 67 6.53 29.70 -12.27
CA PRO A 67 6.40 30.60 -13.42
C PRO A 67 7.61 31.55 -13.57
N VAL A 68 8.16 32.02 -12.45
CA VAL A 68 9.40 32.81 -12.43
C VAL A 68 10.58 31.97 -12.91
N GLY A 69 10.64 30.72 -12.46
CA GLY A 69 11.67 29.75 -12.85
C GLY A 69 11.70 29.50 -14.36
N TYR A 70 10.55 29.53 -15.04
CA TYR A 70 10.49 29.39 -16.49
C TYR A 70 11.16 30.57 -17.20
N ILE A 71 10.93 31.79 -16.73
CA ILE A 71 11.56 33.00 -17.30
C ILE A 71 13.09 32.91 -17.14
N PHE A 72 13.57 32.53 -15.95
CA PHE A 72 14.99 32.32 -15.71
C PHE A 72 15.57 31.20 -16.59
N PHE A 73 14.81 30.12 -16.79
CA PHE A 73 15.20 29.01 -17.65
C PHE A 73 15.38 29.48 -19.10
N LEU A 74 14.46 30.26 -19.64
CA LEU A 74 14.59 30.84 -20.99
C LEU A 74 15.81 31.76 -21.14
N ILE A 75 16.07 32.60 -20.12
CA ILE A 75 17.25 33.49 -20.10
C ILE A 75 18.54 32.65 -20.07
N PHE A 76 18.60 31.63 -19.22
CA PHE A 76 19.79 30.80 -19.03
C PHE A 76 20.19 30.04 -20.31
N PHE A 77 19.20 29.52 -21.06
CA PHE A 77 19.44 28.84 -22.33
C PHE A 77 19.57 29.78 -23.53
N GLY A 78 19.59 31.10 -23.33
CA GLY A 78 19.87 32.08 -24.38
C GLY A 78 18.71 32.36 -25.34
N ASN A 79 17.49 31.92 -25.04
CA ASN A 79 16.30 32.14 -25.88
C ASN A 79 15.67 33.53 -25.64
N ILE A 80 16.48 34.58 -25.77
CA ILE A 80 16.07 35.97 -25.49
C ILE A 80 15.08 36.48 -26.54
N GLU A 81 15.16 36.00 -27.79
CA GLU A 81 14.20 36.34 -28.85
C GLU A 81 12.80 35.77 -28.56
N MET A 82 12.73 34.54 -28.07
CA MET A 82 11.46 33.96 -27.63
C MET A 82 10.88 34.77 -26.46
N LEU A 83 11.72 35.14 -25.50
CA LEU A 83 11.30 35.96 -24.37
C LEU A 83 10.77 37.32 -24.83
N SER A 84 11.45 38.01 -25.76
CA SER A 84 11.01 39.32 -26.24
C SER A 84 9.69 39.26 -27.00
N VAL A 85 9.50 38.24 -27.85
CA VAL A 85 8.23 37.98 -28.54
C VAL A 85 7.12 37.60 -27.55
N PHE A 86 7.45 36.82 -26.53
CA PHE A 86 6.52 36.41 -25.48
C PHE A 86 6.05 37.62 -24.67
N VAL A 87 6.96 38.46 -24.19
CA VAL A 87 6.64 39.69 -23.45
C VAL A 87 5.84 40.68 -24.32
N ALA A 88 6.13 40.75 -25.62
CA ALA A 88 5.36 41.60 -26.55
C ALA A 88 3.92 41.10 -26.77
N SER A 89 3.65 39.83 -26.50
CA SER A 89 2.31 39.24 -26.62
C SER A 89 1.44 39.54 -25.40
N TYR A 90 0.12 39.64 -25.63
CA TYR A 90 -0.85 39.78 -24.54
C TYR A 90 -0.78 38.60 -23.56
N PHE A 91 -0.54 37.39 -24.06
CA PHE A 91 -0.41 36.19 -23.22
C PHE A 91 0.84 36.21 -22.34
N GLY A 92 1.98 36.73 -22.83
CA GLY A 92 3.18 36.81 -22.02
C GLY A 92 3.10 37.91 -20.97
N ASN A 93 2.40 39.02 -21.23
CA ASN A 93 2.11 40.01 -20.21
C ASN A 93 1.25 39.44 -19.07
N ILE A 94 0.24 38.62 -19.38
CA ILE A 94 -0.54 37.88 -18.36
C ILE A 94 0.37 36.93 -17.59
N TYR A 95 1.24 36.18 -18.27
CA TYR A 95 2.15 35.24 -17.64
C TYR A 95 3.15 35.93 -16.70
N LEU A 96 3.73 37.07 -17.11
CA LEU A 96 4.61 37.88 -16.28
C LEU A 96 3.88 38.41 -15.04
N ALA A 97 2.65 38.92 -15.23
CA ALA A 97 1.83 39.36 -14.12
C ALA A 97 1.58 38.21 -13.14
N LEU A 98 1.19 37.03 -13.61
CA LEU A 98 0.98 35.84 -12.78
C LEU A 98 2.27 35.40 -12.08
N SER A 99 3.41 35.47 -12.76
CA SER A 99 4.72 35.09 -12.20
C SER A 99 5.12 35.98 -11.03
N ILE A 100 4.66 37.23 -10.99
CA ILE A 100 4.91 38.14 -9.86
C ILE A 100 3.80 38.01 -8.80
N LEU A 101 2.54 37.92 -9.23
CA LEU A 101 1.38 37.88 -8.34
C LEU A 101 1.33 36.59 -7.51
N LEU A 102 1.68 35.42 -8.07
CA LEU A 102 1.62 34.14 -7.36
C LEU A 102 2.59 34.08 -6.15
N PRO A 103 3.89 34.43 -6.28
CA PRO A 103 4.79 34.52 -5.13
C PRO A 103 4.34 35.54 -4.08
N ILE A 104 3.87 36.72 -4.51
CA ILE A 104 3.38 37.76 -3.59
C ILE A 104 2.16 37.24 -2.82
N ALA A 105 1.20 36.62 -3.51
CA ALA A 105 0.01 36.02 -2.88
C ALA A 105 0.41 34.91 -1.89
N GLY A 106 1.35 34.04 -2.26
CA GLY A 106 1.88 32.99 -1.38
C GLY A 106 2.54 33.56 -0.13
N LEU A 107 3.37 34.60 -0.26
CA LEU A 107 4.00 35.28 0.88
C LEU A 107 2.97 36.00 1.76
N CYS A 108 1.98 36.67 1.17
CA CYS A 108 0.87 37.27 1.89
C CYS A 108 0.09 36.21 2.69
N GLN A 109 -0.20 35.06 2.09
CA GLN A 109 -0.88 33.95 2.76
C GLN A 109 -0.07 33.43 3.96
N ILE A 110 1.23 33.22 3.78
CA ILE A 110 2.14 32.78 4.85
C ILE A 110 2.20 33.82 5.97
N ARG A 111 2.23 35.11 5.61
CA ARG A 111 2.21 36.21 6.58
C ARG A 111 0.93 36.16 7.42
N THR A 112 -0.24 36.03 6.78
CA THR A 112 -1.53 35.88 7.47
C THR A 112 -1.54 34.68 8.42
N TRP A 113 -0.94 33.55 8.02
CA TRP A 113 -0.81 32.39 8.91
C TRP A 113 0.13 32.68 10.08
N SER A 114 1.28 33.31 9.84
CA SER A 114 2.28 33.58 10.88
C SER A 114 1.80 34.59 11.94
N GLN A 115 0.94 35.54 11.58
CA GLN A 115 0.46 36.60 12.47
C GLN A 115 -0.31 36.07 13.68
N ASN A 116 -1.05 34.98 13.51
CA ASN A 116 -1.84 34.34 14.57
C ASN A 116 -1.21 33.02 15.03
N ASN A 117 0.12 32.94 15.13
CA ASN A 117 0.82 31.71 15.54
C ASN A 117 0.38 30.44 14.78
N TYR A 118 0.03 30.57 13.50
CA TYR A 118 -0.48 29.51 12.63
C TYR A 118 -1.88 28.97 12.96
N ASP A 119 -2.69 29.63 13.79
CA ASP A 119 -4.05 29.19 14.13
C ASP A 119 -4.96 29.00 12.90
N ASN A 120 -4.78 29.86 11.89
CA ASN A 120 -5.53 29.83 10.62
C ASN A 120 -4.91 28.90 9.56
N HIS A 121 -3.82 28.21 9.89
CA HIS A 121 -3.18 27.28 8.96
C HIS A 121 -4.06 26.02 8.79
N PRO A 122 -4.20 25.44 7.58
CA PRO A 122 -5.07 24.28 7.35
C PRO A 122 -4.83 23.10 8.31
N ILE A 123 -3.57 22.85 8.68
CA ILE A 123 -3.20 21.81 9.65
C ILE A 123 -3.72 22.15 11.06
N ALA A 124 -3.56 23.40 11.50
CA ALA A 124 -4.05 23.85 12.81
C ALA A 124 -5.58 23.83 12.89
N VAL A 125 -6.25 24.22 11.80
CA VAL A 125 -7.72 24.13 11.67
C VAL A 125 -8.20 22.66 11.67
N ASN A 126 -7.42 21.73 11.11
CA ASN A 126 -7.76 20.31 11.21
C ASN A 126 -7.54 19.77 12.64
N LEU A 127 -6.48 20.20 13.32
CA LEU A 127 -6.21 19.84 14.72
C LEU A 127 -7.27 20.41 15.68
N SER A 128 -7.74 21.63 15.45
CA SER A 128 -8.72 22.29 16.33
C SER A 128 -10.07 21.56 16.37
N LYS A 129 -10.42 20.81 15.32
CA LYS A 129 -11.62 19.94 15.30
C LYS A 129 -11.54 18.79 16.32
N PHE A 130 -10.32 18.44 16.75
CA PHE A 130 -10.11 17.42 17.76
C PHE A 130 -9.97 17.99 19.17
N CYS A 131 -10.02 19.31 19.33
CA CYS A 131 -10.04 19.96 20.64
C CYS A 131 -11.41 19.83 21.30
N ASN A 132 -11.42 19.48 22.58
CA ASN A 132 -12.60 19.64 23.43
C ASN A 132 -12.72 21.11 23.86
N ASN A 133 -13.91 21.55 24.29
CA ASN A 133 -14.33 22.96 24.49
C ASN A 133 -13.38 23.90 25.26
N ASN A 134 -12.32 23.41 25.92
CA ASN A 134 -11.34 24.21 26.67
C ASN A 134 -9.86 23.97 26.27
N MET A 135 -9.60 23.24 25.18
CA MET A 135 -8.21 22.93 24.75
C MET A 135 -7.82 23.68 23.48
N ASN A 136 -6.60 24.18 23.44
CA ASN A 136 -5.99 24.72 22.24
C ASN A 136 -5.51 23.58 21.33
N TRP A 137 -5.46 23.82 20.02
CA TRP A 137 -4.93 22.85 19.04
C TRP A 137 -3.49 22.45 19.32
N LYS A 138 -2.73 23.32 20.00
CA LYS A 138 -1.36 23.05 20.48
C LYS A 138 -1.29 21.89 21.47
N SER A 139 -2.31 21.68 22.29
CA SER A 139 -2.34 20.53 23.21
C SER A 139 -2.48 19.22 22.46
N VAL A 140 -3.30 19.20 21.40
CA VAL A 140 -3.46 18.05 20.49
C VAL A 140 -2.16 17.82 19.71
N GLN A 141 -1.51 18.89 19.25
CA GLN A 141 -0.18 18.81 18.64
C GLN A 141 0.83 18.10 19.56
N LEU A 142 0.96 18.54 20.82
CA LEU A 142 1.92 17.96 21.77
C LEU A 142 1.63 16.47 22.05
N ASN A 143 0.35 16.09 22.10
CA ASN A 143 -0.04 14.69 22.25
C ASN A 143 0.40 13.85 21.04
N ILE A 144 0.14 14.33 19.82
CA ILE A 144 0.55 13.65 18.59
C ILE A 144 2.08 13.56 18.49
N GLU A 145 2.80 14.64 18.81
CA GLU A 145 4.26 14.67 18.76
C GLU A 145 4.87 13.69 19.79
N ALA A 146 4.34 13.65 21.01
CA ALA A 146 4.77 12.69 22.03
C ALA A 146 4.50 11.23 21.62
N GLU A 147 3.41 10.97 20.90
CA GLU A 147 3.09 9.64 20.39
C GLU A 147 3.95 9.28 19.16
N PHE A 148 4.23 10.24 18.29
CA PHE A 148 5.07 10.06 17.10
C PHE A 148 6.53 9.74 17.43
N GLN A 149 7.02 10.21 18.57
CA GLN A 149 8.37 9.90 19.07
C GLN A 149 8.50 8.46 19.57
N ARG A 150 7.40 7.76 19.84
CA ARG A 150 7.45 6.34 20.21
C ARG A 150 7.87 5.49 19.03
N SER A 151 8.54 4.38 19.32
CA SER A 151 8.99 3.42 18.30
C SER A 151 7.85 2.65 17.66
N ASP A 152 6.66 2.63 18.29
CA ASP A 152 5.52 1.82 17.85
C ASP A 152 4.61 2.57 16.85
N LYS A 153 5.19 2.97 15.71
CA LYS A 153 4.48 3.63 14.62
C LYS A 153 4.62 2.86 13.32
N ILE A 154 3.55 2.84 12.54
CA ILE A 154 3.59 2.37 11.14
C ILE A 154 3.76 3.57 10.23
N TYR A 155 4.71 3.48 9.32
CA TYR A 155 4.86 4.40 8.20
C TYR A 155 4.58 3.66 6.90
N ILE A 156 3.53 4.06 6.18
CA ILE A 156 3.15 3.48 4.88
C ILE A 156 3.16 4.59 3.83
N GLN A 157 3.93 4.40 2.77
CA GLN A 157 3.96 5.34 1.65
C GLN A 157 2.86 4.98 0.64
N THR A 158 1.82 5.82 0.53
CA THR A 158 0.73 5.58 -0.41
C THR A 158 1.07 6.07 -1.82
N ASN A 159 1.61 7.29 -1.91
CA ASN A 159 2.03 7.96 -3.14
C ASN A 159 3.38 8.65 -2.88
N PRO A 160 4.12 9.08 -3.93
CA PRO A 160 5.36 9.84 -3.76
C PRO A 160 5.22 11.10 -2.92
N ILE A 161 4.04 11.72 -2.93
CA ILE A 161 3.74 12.98 -2.26
C ILE A 161 2.91 12.81 -0.97
N ALA A 162 2.41 11.61 -0.69
CA ALA A 162 1.52 11.37 0.43
C ALA A 162 1.83 10.04 1.10
N HIS A 163 1.98 10.08 2.42
CA HIS A 163 2.21 8.91 3.25
C HIS A 163 1.25 8.93 4.42
N ILE A 164 1.18 7.79 5.09
CA ILE A 164 0.31 7.56 6.23
C ILE A 164 1.18 7.19 7.40
N VAL A 165 0.88 7.81 8.52
CA VAL A 165 1.44 7.48 9.82
C VAL A 165 0.29 6.99 10.68
N VAL A 166 0.41 5.78 11.19
CA VAL A 166 -0.51 5.24 12.20
C VAL A 166 0.25 5.07 13.49
N THR A 167 -0.24 5.73 14.52
CA THR A 167 0.24 5.65 15.90
C THR A 167 -0.82 4.91 16.74
N GLU A 168 -0.64 4.78 18.05
CA GLU A 168 -1.57 4.10 18.96
C GLU A 168 -3.03 4.64 18.89
N ASN A 169 -3.19 5.96 18.83
CA ASN A 169 -4.48 6.65 18.89
C ASN A 169 -4.81 7.42 17.61
N TRP A 170 -3.84 7.70 16.75
CA TRP A 170 -4.02 8.57 15.58
C TRP A 170 -3.76 7.85 14.27
N ILE A 171 -4.59 8.18 13.28
CA ILE A 171 -4.38 7.87 11.87
C ILE A 171 -4.15 9.21 11.16
N LEU A 172 -2.94 9.40 10.64
CA LEU A 172 -2.50 10.65 10.03
C LEU A 172 -2.21 10.41 8.56
N LYS A 173 -2.95 11.08 7.68
CA LYS A 173 -2.63 11.13 6.25
C LYS A 173 -1.93 12.45 5.95
N VAL A 174 -0.65 12.34 5.67
CA VAL A 174 0.23 13.47 5.41
C VAL A 174 0.22 13.77 3.90
N THR A 175 -0.11 15.00 3.54
CA THR A 175 -0.07 15.49 2.15
C THR A 175 0.87 16.70 2.05
N PRO A 176 1.17 17.23 0.83
CA PRO A 176 2.11 18.35 0.69
C PRO A 176 1.67 19.63 1.41
N PHE A 177 0.37 19.90 1.45
CA PHE A 177 -0.17 21.17 1.98
C PHE A 177 -0.93 21.03 3.30
N THR A 178 -1.41 19.83 3.63
CA THR A 178 -2.18 19.60 4.85
C THR A 178 -1.96 18.21 5.42
N VAL A 179 -2.31 18.03 6.68
CA VAL A 179 -2.36 16.73 7.36
C VAL A 179 -3.82 16.50 7.70
N LEU A 180 -4.34 15.36 7.25
CA LEU A 180 -5.68 14.90 7.58
C LEU A 180 -5.56 13.94 8.76
N LEU A 181 -6.39 14.13 9.76
CA LEU A 181 -6.32 13.40 11.02
C LEU A 181 -7.61 12.60 11.23
N GLY A 182 -7.47 11.41 11.79
CA GLY A 182 -8.55 10.64 12.37
C GLY A 182 -8.11 10.05 13.70
N HIS A 183 -8.81 10.37 14.78
CA HIS A 183 -8.59 9.71 16.07
C HIS A 183 -9.24 8.31 16.04
N GLN A 184 -8.52 7.25 16.43
CA GLN A 184 -8.97 5.86 16.26
C GLN A 184 -10.29 5.56 16.99
N SER A 185 -10.47 6.08 18.22
CA SER A 185 -11.75 5.90 18.97
C SER A 185 -12.95 6.51 18.26
N ASP A 186 -12.72 7.60 17.51
CA ASP A 186 -13.77 8.43 16.93
C ASP A 186 -13.90 8.20 15.41
N SER A 187 -13.11 7.30 14.82
CA SER A 187 -13.08 7.08 13.36
C SER A 187 -13.47 5.69 12.96
N THR A 188 -14.45 5.55 12.07
CA THR A 188 -14.77 4.29 11.41
C THR A 188 -13.84 4.08 10.21
N VAL A 189 -13.23 2.89 10.14
CA VAL A 189 -12.30 2.51 9.08
C VAL A 189 -13.00 1.47 8.21
N THR A 190 -13.27 1.80 6.95
CA THR A 190 -14.05 0.96 6.03
C THR A 190 -13.30 0.72 4.73
N VAL A 191 -13.14 -0.54 4.31
CA VAL A 191 -12.60 -0.87 2.99
C VAL A 191 -13.70 -0.70 1.94
N LYS A 192 -13.54 0.25 1.02
CA LYS A 192 -14.53 0.60 0.00
C LYS A 192 -14.37 -0.19 -1.29
N THR A 193 -13.15 -0.22 -1.83
CA THR A 193 -12.85 -0.92 -3.08
C THR A 193 -11.50 -1.60 -2.99
N ALA A 194 -11.32 -2.61 -3.84
CA ALA A 194 -10.03 -3.23 -4.08
C ALA A 194 -9.74 -3.16 -5.58
N ASP A 195 -8.65 -2.49 -5.93
CA ASP A 195 -8.23 -2.28 -7.30
C ASP A 195 -7.02 -3.20 -7.57
N THR A 196 -7.09 -3.97 -8.66
CA THR A 196 -5.98 -4.82 -9.09
C THR A 196 -5.20 -4.10 -10.19
N HIS A 197 -3.87 -4.12 -10.09
CA HIS A 197 -3.00 -3.60 -11.14
C HIS A 197 -2.09 -4.71 -11.68
N ASP A 198 -2.28 -5.02 -12.95
CA ASP A 198 -1.42 -5.94 -13.71
C ASP A 198 -0.15 -5.19 -14.11
N ILE A 199 0.83 -5.08 -13.19
CA ILE A 199 2.14 -4.54 -13.55
C ILE A 199 2.92 -5.64 -14.27
N SER A 200 2.73 -5.70 -15.58
CA SER A 200 3.62 -6.44 -16.47
C SER A 200 5.01 -5.81 -16.45
N THR A 201 5.96 -6.42 -15.72
CA THR A 201 7.32 -6.70 -16.24
C THR A 201 8.26 -7.41 -15.25
N ARG A 202 8.12 -7.33 -13.91
CA ARG A 202 9.16 -7.90 -13.01
C ARG A 202 8.73 -8.47 -11.65
N ALA A 203 7.45 -8.41 -11.25
CA ALA A 203 7.00 -9.01 -10.00
C ALA A 203 5.88 -10.02 -10.31
N TYR A 204 6.13 -11.29 -10.01
CA TYR A 204 5.13 -12.35 -10.15
C TYR A 204 4.04 -12.15 -9.10
N GLY A 205 2.87 -11.68 -9.53
CA GLY A 205 1.67 -11.57 -8.71
C GLY A 205 0.90 -10.29 -8.96
N ASP A 206 -0.41 -10.41 -9.11
CA ASP A 206 -1.34 -9.30 -9.18
C ASP A 206 -1.22 -8.48 -7.87
N ILE A 207 -0.73 -7.24 -7.97
CA ILE A 207 -0.63 -6.37 -6.79
C ILE A 207 -2.01 -5.75 -6.59
N GLN A 208 -2.69 -6.19 -5.52
CA GLN A 208 -3.99 -5.65 -5.14
C GLN A 208 -3.80 -4.46 -4.19
N PHE A 209 -4.34 -3.31 -4.59
CA PHE A 209 -4.44 -2.12 -3.75
C PHE A 209 -5.84 -2.00 -3.17
N LEU A 210 -5.92 -1.70 -1.88
CA LEU A 210 -7.16 -1.52 -1.14
C LEU A 210 -7.37 -0.04 -0.86
N ASN A 211 -8.56 0.47 -1.19
CA ASN A 211 -8.99 1.82 -0.84
C ASN A 211 -9.80 1.78 0.45
N ILE A 212 -9.21 2.30 1.50
CA ILE A 212 -9.74 2.31 2.86
C ILE A 212 -10.18 3.73 3.19
N GLU A 213 -11.47 3.93 3.43
CA GLU A 213 -11.99 5.20 3.92
C GLU A 213 -11.89 5.27 5.44
N VAL A 214 -11.32 6.36 5.93
CA VAL A 214 -11.35 6.74 7.34
C VAL A 214 -12.34 7.88 7.49
N LYS A 215 -13.43 7.63 8.20
CA LYS A 215 -14.48 8.61 8.48
C LYS A 215 -14.54 8.89 9.97
N SER A 216 -14.32 10.13 10.38
CA SER A 216 -14.53 10.53 11.78
C SER A 216 -16.02 10.73 12.06
N SER A 217 -16.44 10.39 13.28
CA SER A 217 -17.76 10.69 13.83
C SER A 217 -17.91 12.15 14.23
N ARG A 218 -16.82 12.91 14.34
CA ARG A 218 -16.86 14.34 14.68
C ARG A 218 -17.33 15.18 13.50
N GLU A 219 -18.18 16.17 13.77
CA GLU A 219 -18.66 17.10 12.77
C GLU A 219 -17.53 17.99 12.24
N GLY A 220 -17.54 18.27 10.94
CA GLY A 220 -16.55 19.14 10.28
C GLY A 220 -15.21 18.47 9.91
N VAL A 221 -15.01 17.18 10.22
CA VAL A 221 -13.84 16.42 9.74
C VAL A 221 -14.20 15.70 8.43
N PRO A 222 -13.57 16.05 7.29
CA PRO A 222 -13.84 15.37 6.03
C PRO A 222 -13.28 13.94 6.05
N PRO A 223 -14.01 12.95 5.49
CA PRO A 223 -13.46 11.61 5.33
C PRO A 223 -12.29 11.63 4.35
N PHE A 224 -11.34 10.72 4.54
CA PHE A 224 -10.20 10.59 3.64
C PHE A 224 -9.94 9.13 3.28
N ILE A 225 -9.48 8.91 2.04
CA ILE A 225 -9.19 7.59 1.51
C ILE A 225 -7.68 7.33 1.59
N ILE A 226 -7.36 6.15 2.06
CA ILE A 226 -6.03 5.55 2.19
C ILE A 226 -5.95 4.46 1.12
N ARG A 227 -4.89 4.48 0.31
CA ARG A 227 -4.63 3.43 -0.68
C ARG A 227 -3.39 2.65 -0.25
N ILE A 228 -3.53 1.36 0.04
CA ILE A 228 -2.42 0.50 0.50
C ILE A 228 -2.43 -0.86 -0.18
N ASN A 229 -1.29 -1.53 -0.20
CA ASN A 229 -1.20 -2.90 -0.70
C ASN A 229 -1.91 -3.88 0.25
N SER A 230 -2.43 -4.99 -0.28
CA SER A 230 -3.00 -6.10 0.50
C SER A 230 -2.03 -6.69 1.55
N VAL A 231 -0.72 -6.68 1.29
CA VAL A 231 0.29 -7.12 2.27
C VAL A 231 0.40 -6.13 3.43
N GLU A 232 0.49 -4.83 3.12
CA GLU A 232 0.56 -3.77 4.14
C GLU A 232 -0.74 -3.65 4.94
N PHE A 233 -1.88 -4.02 4.34
CA PHE A 233 -3.16 -4.08 5.02
C PHE A 233 -3.18 -5.06 6.19
N GLN A 234 -2.52 -6.22 6.08
CA GLN A 234 -2.41 -7.17 7.19
C GLN A 234 -1.65 -6.55 8.36
N ASN A 235 -0.55 -5.85 8.06
CA ASN A 235 0.23 -5.13 9.08
C ASN A 235 -0.59 -4.01 9.73
N LEU A 236 -1.35 -3.26 8.93
CA LEU A 236 -2.24 -2.22 9.42
C LEU A 236 -3.35 -2.80 10.30
N GLN A 237 -3.95 -3.93 9.91
CA GLN A 237 -5.03 -4.59 10.64
C GLN A 237 -4.58 -5.05 12.03
N ILE A 238 -3.34 -5.54 12.17
CA ILE A 238 -2.79 -5.98 13.46
C ILE A 238 -2.58 -4.80 14.42
N ARG A 239 -2.34 -3.60 13.89
CA ARG A 239 -1.95 -2.42 14.68
C ARG A 239 -3.08 -1.45 14.99
N LEU A 240 -4.16 -1.47 14.21
CA LEU A 240 -5.33 -0.67 14.53
C LEU A 240 -6.05 -1.26 15.73
N ASN A 241 -6.37 -0.42 16.71
CA ASN A 241 -7.18 -0.80 17.86
C ASN A 241 -8.66 -1.04 17.50
N ARG A 242 -9.05 -0.70 16.26
CA ARG A 242 -10.43 -0.76 15.76
C ARG A 242 -10.56 -1.79 14.65
N THR A 243 -11.69 -2.50 14.67
CA THR A 243 -12.05 -3.42 13.58
C THR A 243 -12.27 -2.65 12.28
N ILE A 244 -11.62 -3.12 11.21
CA ILE A 244 -11.82 -2.59 9.86
C ILE A 244 -13.08 -3.23 9.28
N ASN A 245 -14.06 -2.40 8.91
CA ASN A 245 -15.28 -2.88 8.26
C ASN A 245 -15.01 -3.09 6.77
N VAL A 246 -15.18 -4.30 6.27
CA VAL A 246 -15.03 -4.59 4.83
C VAL A 246 -16.39 -4.48 4.18
N MET A 247 -16.54 -3.62 3.15
CA MET A 247 -17.80 -3.57 2.40
C MET A 247 -18.03 -4.91 1.68
N PRO A 248 -19.29 -5.38 1.60
CA PRO A 248 -19.61 -6.72 1.06
C PRO A 248 -19.20 -6.92 -0.40
N ASN A 249 -18.99 -5.82 -1.14
CA ASN A 249 -18.55 -5.85 -2.54
C ASN A 249 -17.03 -5.94 -2.71
N VAL A 250 -16.25 -5.89 -1.62
CA VAL A 250 -14.80 -5.98 -1.66
C VAL A 250 -14.38 -7.45 -1.55
N LYS A 251 -13.92 -8.02 -2.67
CA LYS A 251 -13.29 -9.34 -2.69
C LYS A 251 -11.78 -9.18 -2.61
N PHE A 252 -11.18 -9.66 -1.53
CA PHE A 252 -9.72 -9.83 -1.47
C PHE A 252 -9.34 -10.89 -2.49
N HIS A 253 -8.39 -10.57 -3.39
CA HIS A 253 -7.82 -11.57 -4.27
C HIS A 253 -6.92 -12.47 -3.42
N LYS A 254 -7.35 -13.72 -3.23
CA LYS A 254 -6.57 -14.78 -2.60
C LYS A 254 -5.27 -14.97 -3.39
N THR A 255 -4.15 -15.25 -2.71
CA THR A 255 -2.89 -15.56 -3.39
C THR A 255 -3.06 -16.75 -4.35
N ILE A 256 -2.22 -16.88 -5.38
CA ILE A 256 -2.28 -18.05 -6.30
C ILE A 256 -2.19 -19.37 -5.50
N ILE A 257 -1.43 -19.37 -4.41
CA ILE A 257 -1.32 -20.50 -3.48
C ILE A 257 -2.67 -20.77 -2.79
N ASP A 258 -3.33 -19.75 -2.26
CA ASP A 258 -4.63 -19.89 -1.60
C ASP A 258 -5.73 -20.33 -2.58
N GLN A 259 -5.72 -19.78 -3.80
CA GLN A 259 -6.60 -20.23 -4.89
C GLN A 259 -6.36 -21.70 -5.23
N PHE A 260 -5.09 -22.10 -5.33
CA PHE A 260 -4.75 -23.51 -5.54
C PHE A 260 -5.22 -24.37 -4.37
N ILE A 261 -5.07 -23.95 -3.12
CA ILE A 261 -5.54 -24.72 -1.96
C ILE A 261 -7.06 -24.93 -2.03
N ASP A 262 -7.83 -23.91 -2.41
CA ASP A 262 -9.28 -24.03 -2.60
C ASP A 262 -9.63 -25.02 -3.72
N VAL A 263 -8.96 -24.92 -4.88
CA VAL A 263 -9.18 -25.85 -5.99
C VAL A 263 -8.75 -27.27 -5.60
N PHE A 264 -7.61 -27.42 -4.92
CA PHE A 264 -7.11 -28.69 -4.40
C PHE A 264 -8.14 -29.34 -3.48
N LYS A 265 -8.71 -28.57 -2.53
CA LYS A 265 -9.78 -29.02 -1.64
C LYS A 265 -11.03 -29.47 -2.40
N ASN A 266 -11.38 -28.82 -3.49
CA ASN A 266 -12.55 -29.20 -4.29
C ASN A 266 -12.29 -30.48 -5.09
N VAL A 267 -11.11 -30.64 -5.68
CA VAL A 267 -10.74 -31.86 -6.43
C VAL A 267 -10.69 -33.08 -5.50
N ILE A 268 -10.06 -32.97 -4.32
CA ILE A 268 -9.95 -34.13 -3.41
C ILE A 268 -11.29 -34.54 -2.76
N LYS A 269 -12.32 -33.68 -2.80
CA LYS A 269 -13.67 -34.05 -2.34
C LYS A 269 -14.33 -35.06 -3.28
N GLU A 270 -13.95 -35.04 -4.56
CA GLU A 270 -14.44 -35.96 -5.58
C GLU A 270 -13.65 -37.28 -5.61
N ASN A 271 -12.48 -37.33 -4.97
CA ASN A 271 -11.67 -38.55 -4.84
C ASN A 271 -12.31 -39.53 -3.83
N ASP A 272 -11.94 -40.81 -3.95
CA ASP A 272 -12.34 -41.84 -3.01
C ASP A 272 -11.86 -41.53 -1.58
N LYS A 273 -12.71 -41.85 -0.61
CA LYS A 273 -12.42 -41.65 0.82
C LYS A 273 -11.72 -42.88 1.41
N TYR A 274 -10.80 -42.62 2.33
CA TYR A 274 -10.11 -43.66 3.08
C TYR A 274 -10.76 -43.84 4.46
N ASN A 275 -11.44 -44.96 4.65
CA ASN A 275 -12.04 -45.33 5.93
C ASN A 275 -10.97 -45.88 6.87
N THR A 276 -10.91 -45.34 8.09
CA THR A 276 -9.98 -45.80 9.10
C THR A 276 -10.51 -45.53 10.50
N ASN A 277 -10.25 -46.48 11.41
CA ASN A 277 -10.69 -46.40 12.81
C ASN A 277 -9.51 -46.01 13.73
N GLN A 278 -8.41 -45.51 13.16
CA GLN A 278 -7.23 -45.12 13.92
C GLN A 278 -7.44 -43.74 14.55
N ALA A 279 -7.14 -43.62 15.84
CA ALA A 279 -7.01 -42.32 16.48
C ALA A 279 -5.73 -41.65 15.97
N PHE A 280 -5.87 -40.41 15.48
CA PHE A 280 -4.75 -39.62 14.99
C PHE A 280 -4.37 -38.55 16.00
N GLU A 281 -3.06 -38.33 16.15
CA GLU A 281 -2.51 -37.16 16.85
C GLU A 281 -2.69 -35.89 16.01
N GLN A 282 -2.05 -34.78 16.39
CA GLN A 282 -2.05 -33.55 15.60
C GLN A 282 -1.24 -33.70 14.30
N CYS A 283 -1.61 -32.89 13.31
CA CYS A 283 -0.92 -32.80 12.03
C CYS A 283 0.54 -32.40 12.23
N ILE A 284 1.47 -33.15 11.65
CA ILE A 284 2.92 -32.88 11.78
C ILE A 284 3.36 -31.55 11.13
N GLY A 285 2.55 -31.00 10.22
CA GLY A 285 2.84 -29.76 9.51
C GLY A 285 2.49 -28.50 10.30
N CYS A 286 1.28 -28.43 10.87
CA CYS A 286 0.81 -27.24 11.61
C CYS A 286 0.75 -27.43 13.13
N LEU A 287 0.84 -28.68 13.62
CA LEU A 287 0.73 -29.02 15.06
C LEU A 287 -0.56 -28.54 15.73
N GLU A 288 -1.60 -28.26 14.95
CA GLU A 288 -2.86 -27.68 15.45
C GLU A 288 -4.07 -28.53 15.00
N ALA A 289 -4.23 -28.72 13.69
CA ALA A 289 -5.34 -29.48 13.12
C ALA A 289 -5.10 -31.00 13.19
N SER A 290 -6.17 -31.79 13.17
CA SER A 290 -6.06 -33.26 13.00
C SER A 290 -5.71 -33.64 11.55
N PRO A 291 -5.00 -34.77 11.34
CA PRO A 291 -4.81 -35.37 10.03
C PRO A 291 -6.14 -35.62 9.34
N GLY A 292 -6.23 -35.25 8.07
CA GLY A 292 -7.47 -35.32 7.28
C GLY A 292 -7.30 -36.05 5.96
N ILE A 293 -6.08 -36.52 5.65
CA ILE A 293 -5.78 -37.12 4.35
C ILE A 293 -4.88 -38.34 4.43
N LYS A 294 -5.05 -39.23 3.45
CA LYS A 294 -4.18 -40.39 3.20
C LYS A 294 -3.78 -40.40 1.74
N LEU A 295 -2.49 -40.62 1.48
CA LEU A 295 -2.00 -40.87 0.11
C LEU A 295 -2.16 -42.35 -0.23
N GLN A 296 -2.88 -42.64 -1.30
CA GLN A 296 -3.11 -43.97 -1.85
C GLN A 296 -3.14 -43.89 -3.38
N LYS A 297 -2.38 -44.76 -4.05
CA LYS A 297 -2.35 -44.76 -5.51
C LYS A 297 -3.71 -45.22 -6.06
N LEU A 298 -4.44 -44.29 -6.66
CA LEU A 298 -5.73 -44.50 -7.31
C LEU A 298 -5.73 -44.01 -8.76
N CYS A 299 -4.75 -43.21 -9.15
CA CYS A 299 -4.62 -42.77 -10.52
C CYS A 299 -4.35 -43.93 -11.48
N LEU A 300 -5.03 -43.91 -12.63
CA LEU A 300 -4.81 -44.81 -13.76
C LEU A 300 -3.56 -44.34 -14.53
N GLY A 301 -2.39 -44.50 -13.92
CA GLY A 301 -1.12 -44.17 -14.58
C GLY A 301 -0.82 -45.13 -15.72
N SER A 302 -0.41 -44.61 -16.87
CA SER A 302 0.17 -45.39 -17.97
C SER A 302 1.44 -46.11 -17.50
N THR A 303 1.46 -47.43 -17.62
CA THR A 303 2.48 -48.36 -17.11
C THR A 303 3.87 -48.24 -17.75
N HIS A 304 4.13 -47.21 -18.56
CA HIS A 304 5.28 -47.17 -19.47
C HIS A 304 6.22 -45.95 -19.34
N ASN A 305 6.20 -45.19 -18.24
CA ASN A 305 7.20 -44.12 -18.00
C ASN A 305 7.72 -44.11 -16.55
N ASP A 306 9.00 -43.77 -16.38
CA ASP A 306 9.74 -43.54 -15.10
C ASP A 306 9.16 -42.42 -14.21
N ASP A 307 8.08 -41.80 -14.67
CA ASP A 307 7.39 -40.71 -13.98
C ASP A 307 6.03 -41.14 -13.41
N SER A 308 5.76 -42.43 -13.31
CA SER A 308 4.51 -42.96 -12.75
C SER A 308 4.38 -42.74 -11.23
N CYS A 309 3.14 -42.63 -10.74
CA CYS A 309 2.87 -42.56 -9.30
C CYS A 309 3.16 -43.91 -8.63
N ALA A 310 3.72 -43.84 -7.42
CA ALA A 310 4.12 -44.98 -6.61
C ALA A 310 3.18 -45.15 -5.40
N PRO A 311 2.91 -46.38 -4.94
CA PRO A 311 2.10 -46.61 -3.75
C PRO A 311 2.77 -46.04 -2.49
N CYS A 312 1.97 -45.39 -1.64
CA CYS A 312 2.42 -44.80 -0.37
C CYS A 312 1.86 -45.56 0.84
N TYR A 313 2.75 -46.09 1.68
CA TYR A 313 2.39 -46.86 2.89
C TYR A 313 2.49 -46.05 4.19
N CYS A 314 2.73 -44.74 4.12
CA CYS A 314 2.80 -43.89 5.32
C CYS A 314 1.44 -43.77 6.02
N ARG A 315 1.44 -43.61 7.34
CA ARG A 315 0.22 -43.33 8.11
C ARG A 315 -0.32 -41.92 7.79
N PRO A 316 -1.64 -41.69 7.90
CA PRO A 316 -2.22 -40.34 7.86
C PRO A 316 -1.66 -39.47 8.98
N MET A 317 -0.88 -38.44 8.63
CA MET A 317 -0.24 -37.54 9.61
C MET A 317 -0.37 -36.05 9.22
N TRP A 318 -1.06 -35.76 8.12
CA TRP A 318 -1.15 -34.42 7.53
C TRP A 318 -2.61 -33.99 7.41
N CYS A 319 -2.88 -32.73 7.73
CA CYS A 319 -4.16 -32.10 7.40
C CYS A 319 -4.18 -31.68 5.93
N VAL A 320 -5.38 -31.38 5.42
CA VAL A 320 -5.60 -31.00 4.01
C VAL A 320 -4.76 -29.78 3.61
N ASP A 321 -4.76 -28.73 4.45
CA ASP A 321 -4.06 -27.47 4.15
C ASP A 321 -2.55 -27.64 4.08
N CYS A 322 -1.95 -28.38 5.02
CA CYS A 322 -0.52 -28.62 5.02
C CYS A 322 -0.08 -29.46 3.83
N MET A 323 -0.89 -30.44 3.39
CA MET A 323 -0.56 -31.21 2.19
C MET A 323 -0.73 -30.39 0.91
N ALA A 324 -1.76 -29.55 0.81
CA ALA A 324 -1.94 -28.67 -0.34
C ALA A 324 -0.76 -27.69 -0.46
N LYS A 325 -0.33 -27.08 0.65
CA LYS A 325 0.86 -26.22 0.70
C LYS A 325 2.13 -26.97 0.32
N TRP A 326 2.31 -28.20 0.81
CA TRP A 326 3.43 -29.05 0.42
C TRP A 326 3.42 -29.34 -1.08
N PHE A 327 2.25 -29.67 -1.63
CA PHE A 327 2.09 -29.95 -3.04
C PHE A 327 2.53 -28.77 -3.91
N VAL A 328 2.07 -27.55 -3.58
CA VAL A 328 2.43 -26.30 -4.27
C VAL A 328 3.92 -26.01 -4.16
N SER A 329 4.52 -26.21 -2.97
CA SER A 329 5.94 -25.90 -2.73
C SER A 329 6.92 -26.69 -3.61
N ARG A 330 6.43 -27.77 -4.24
CA ARG A 330 7.21 -28.64 -5.13
C ARG A 330 6.92 -28.41 -6.61
N GLN A 331 6.06 -27.46 -6.94
CA GLN A 331 5.74 -27.11 -8.33
C GLN A 331 6.62 -25.97 -8.84
N ASP A 332 6.72 -25.89 -10.17
CA ASP A 332 7.40 -24.80 -10.86
C ASP A 332 6.60 -23.49 -10.71
N PRO A 333 7.15 -22.45 -10.04
CA PRO A 333 6.46 -21.18 -9.86
C PRO A 333 6.16 -20.45 -11.18
N ASP A 334 6.89 -20.73 -12.26
CA ASP A 334 6.72 -20.08 -13.56
C ASP A 334 5.55 -20.64 -14.38
N ARG A 335 4.95 -21.77 -13.96
CA ARG A 335 3.88 -22.47 -14.73
C ARG A 335 2.68 -22.90 -13.87
N PRO A 336 1.93 -21.95 -13.25
CA PRO A 336 0.80 -22.25 -12.36
C PRO A 336 -0.35 -23.01 -13.02
N SER A 337 -0.56 -22.83 -14.32
CA SER A 337 -1.59 -23.55 -15.09
C SER A 337 -1.40 -25.07 -15.10
N THR A 338 -0.16 -25.55 -14.86
CA THR A 338 0.17 -26.98 -14.87
C THR A 338 0.15 -27.61 -13.48
N TRP A 339 -0.03 -26.85 -12.40
CA TRP A 339 0.11 -27.36 -11.04
C TRP A 339 -0.84 -28.53 -10.75
N LEU A 340 -2.10 -28.48 -11.19
CA LEU A 340 -3.07 -29.56 -10.96
C LEU A 340 -2.72 -30.87 -11.68
N SER A 341 -2.07 -30.79 -12.85
CA SER A 341 -1.67 -31.96 -13.64
C SER A 341 -0.29 -32.49 -13.27
N SER A 342 0.48 -31.73 -12.49
CA SER A 342 1.79 -32.14 -12.01
C SER A 342 1.74 -33.17 -10.89
N LYS A 343 2.92 -33.72 -10.56
CA LYS A 343 3.11 -34.71 -9.50
C LYS A 343 3.93 -34.12 -8.36
N CYS A 344 3.84 -34.71 -7.18
CA CYS A 344 4.60 -34.34 -6.00
C CYS A 344 5.15 -35.60 -5.30
N THR A 345 6.10 -35.44 -4.40
CA THR A 345 6.66 -36.54 -3.58
C THR A 345 6.12 -36.47 -2.16
N CYS A 346 5.74 -37.62 -1.60
CA CYS A 346 5.31 -37.70 -0.20
C CYS A 346 6.38 -37.11 0.74
N PRO A 347 6.02 -36.23 1.70
CA PRO A 347 6.99 -35.65 2.64
C PRO A 347 7.77 -36.69 3.45
N MET A 348 7.18 -37.87 3.67
CA MET A 348 7.73 -38.91 4.55
C MET A 348 8.52 -39.97 3.78
N CYS A 349 7.89 -40.66 2.83
CA CYS A 349 8.52 -41.77 2.09
C CYS A 349 8.98 -41.39 0.67
N ARG A 350 8.79 -40.13 0.25
CA ARG A 350 9.13 -39.62 -1.10
C ARG A 350 8.44 -40.34 -2.27
N ALA A 351 7.48 -41.22 -2.02
CA ALA A 351 6.67 -41.83 -3.07
C ALA A 351 6.01 -40.73 -3.93
N LYS A 352 6.16 -40.83 -5.25
CA LYS A 352 5.53 -39.89 -6.20
C LYS A 352 4.02 -40.11 -6.22
N PHE A 353 3.24 -39.03 -6.14
CA PHE A 353 1.78 -39.06 -6.16
C PHE A 353 1.24 -37.86 -6.95
N CYS A 354 0.03 -37.97 -7.49
CA CYS A 354 -0.71 -36.85 -8.08
C CYS A 354 -1.92 -36.48 -7.22
N ILE A 355 -2.64 -35.42 -7.59
CA ILE A 355 -3.81 -34.97 -6.82
C ILE A 355 -4.91 -36.03 -6.68
N LEU A 356 -5.04 -36.93 -7.66
CA LEU A 356 -6.01 -38.04 -7.66
C LEU A 356 -5.66 -39.14 -6.65
N ASP A 357 -4.40 -39.22 -6.22
CA ASP A 357 -3.93 -40.18 -5.21
C ASP A 357 -4.16 -39.68 -3.76
N VAL A 358 -4.80 -38.53 -3.59
CA VAL A 358 -5.06 -37.91 -2.28
C VAL A 358 -6.48 -38.23 -1.84
N CYS A 359 -6.62 -39.07 -0.82
CA CYS A 359 -7.91 -39.48 -0.26
C CYS A 359 -8.21 -38.69 1.01
N LEU A 360 -9.44 -38.20 1.15
CA LEU A 360 -9.94 -37.67 2.42
C LEU A 360 -10.21 -38.82 3.41
N LEU A 361 -9.95 -38.58 4.69
CA LEU A 361 -10.32 -39.53 5.74
C LEU A 361 -11.82 -39.43 6.03
N SER A 362 -12.47 -40.59 6.19
CA SER A 362 -13.81 -40.69 6.79
C SER A 362 -13.71 -41.46 8.09
N SER A 363 -14.13 -40.85 9.20
CA SER A 363 -14.39 -41.57 10.44
C SER A 363 -15.61 -42.45 10.24
N VAL A 364 -15.45 -43.74 10.46
CA VAL A 364 -16.61 -44.63 10.64
C VAL A 364 -17.01 -44.47 12.09
N ASP A 365 -18.06 -43.69 12.33
CA ASP A 365 -18.65 -43.61 13.66
C ASP A 365 -19.14 -45.01 14.04
N ILE A 366 -18.54 -45.58 15.08
CA ILE A 366 -19.05 -46.80 15.70
C ILE A 366 -20.37 -46.38 16.35
N VAL A 367 -21.48 -46.80 15.75
CA VAL A 367 -22.78 -46.79 16.39
C VAL A 367 -22.67 -47.77 17.57
N GLU A 368 -22.53 -47.24 18.79
CA GLU A 368 -22.84 -47.99 20.01
C GLU A 368 -24.34 -48.20 20.16
#